data_AF-A0A355BDW3-F1
#
_entry.id   AF-A0A355BDW3-F1
#
_cell.length_a   1.000
_cell.length_b   1.000
_cell.length_c   1.000
_cell.angle_alpha   90.00
_cell.angle_beta   90.00
_cell.angle_gamma   90.00
#
_symmetry.space_group_name_H-M   'P 1'
#
loop_
_entity.id
_entity.type
_entity.pdbx_description
1 polymer ?
#
loop_
_entity_poly.entity_id
_entity_poly.type
_entity_poly.pdbx_seq_one_letter_code
_entity_poly.pdbx_strand_id
1 'polypeptide(L)' 'EEYISNEGLKNSSAKLLPKDTVLMSMYGVNAGDIGILKFEATTNQACCGMICKNPMQAAFLYYHL' A
#
# COMPACT_ATOMS: atom_id res chain seq x y z
N GLU A 1 6.10 -9.11 12.47
CA GLU A 1 5.77 -8.87 11.05
C GLU A 1 5.08 -10.11 10.51
N GLU A 2 4.08 -9.92 9.66
CA GLU A 2 3.43 -11.01 8.94
C GLU A 2 3.99 -11.09 7.53
N TYR A 3 4.13 -12.31 7.01
CA TYR A 3 4.69 -12.54 5.67
C TYR A 3 3.74 -13.42 4.87
N ILE A 4 3.64 -13.13 3.58
CA ILE A 4 2.97 -13.98 2.61
C ILE A 4 4.00 -14.89 1.93
N SER A 5 3.66 -16.17 1.76
CA SER A 5 4.52 -17.10 1.01
C SER A 5 4.51 -16.77 -0.48
N ASN A 6 5.54 -17.19 -1.21
CA ASN A 6 5.57 -17.04 -2.67
C ASN A 6 4.39 -17.74 -3.36
N GLU A 7 3.94 -18.87 -2.82
CA GLU A 7 2.76 -19.59 -3.32
C GLU A 7 1.48 -18.78 -3.04
N GLY A 8 1.34 -18.23 -1.83
CA GLY A 8 0.21 -17.36 -1.48
C GLY A 8 0.16 -16.09 -2.33
N LEU A 9 1.31 -15.49 -2.63
CA LEU A 9 1.39 -14.32 -3.52
C LEU A 9 0.94 -14.66 -4.95
N LYS A 10 1.38 -15.81 -5.49
CA LYS A 10 1.00 -16.24 -6.86
C LYS A 10 -0.46 -16.65 -6.97
N ASN A 11 -1.04 -17.20 -5.90
CA ASN A 11 -2.38 -17.80 -5.90
C ASN A 11 -3.43 -16.92 -5.19
N SER A 12 -3.16 -15.64 -4.95
CA SER A 12 -4.10 -14.70 -4.35
C SER A 12 -4.21 -13.40 -5.16
N SER A 13 -5.10 -12.50 -4.72
CA SER A 13 -5.21 -11.16 -5.29
C SER A 13 -4.19 -10.17 -4.73
N ALA A 14 -3.34 -10.58 -3.79
CA ALA A 14 -2.29 -9.74 -3.25
C ALA A 14 -1.33 -9.33 -4.37
N LYS A 15 -0.92 -8.06 -4.35
CA LYS A 15 0.03 -7.53 -5.33
C LYS A 15 1.20 -6.91 -4.60
N LEU A 16 2.38 -7.11 -5.16
CA LEU A 16 3.60 -6.50 -4.68
C LEU A 16 3.59 -5.02 -5.06
N LEU A 17 3.62 -4.17 -4.05
CA LEU A 17 3.59 -2.72 -4.20
C LEU A 17 5.01 -2.18 -3.97
N PRO A 18 5.52 -1.34 -4.88
CA PRO A 18 6.85 -0.78 -4.74
C PRO A 18 6.94 0.15 -3.54
N LYS A 19 8.17 0.39 -3.09
CA LYS A 19 8.50 1.49 -2.17
C LYS A 19 7.91 2.82 -2.69
N ASP A 20 7.56 3.70 -1.76
CA ASP A 20 6.95 5.01 -2.00
C ASP A 20 5.51 4.96 -2.53
N THR A 21 4.86 3.79 -2.52
CA THR A 21 3.40 3.69 -2.69
C THR A 21 2.69 4.33 -1.51
N VAL A 22 1.69 5.17 -1.79
CA VAL A 22 0.78 5.73 -0.77
C VAL A 22 -0.33 4.71 -0.50
N LEU A 23 -0.49 4.32 0.77
CA LEU A 23 -1.55 3.44 1.23
C LEU A 23 -2.66 4.26 1.87
N MET A 24 -3.90 3.85 1.64
CA MET A 24 -5.08 4.34 2.36
C MET A 24 -5.92 3.16 2.84
N SER A 25 -6.30 3.16 4.11
CA SER A 25 -7.27 2.22 4.65
C SER A 25 -8.68 2.58 4.16
N MET A 26 -9.34 1.66 3.44
CA MET A 26 -10.62 1.92 2.77
C MET A 26 -11.83 1.78 3.69
N TYR A 27 -11.74 0.92 4.71
CA TYR A 27 -12.85 0.61 5.62
C TYR A 27 -12.35 0.13 6.99
N GLY A 28 -13.27 0.01 7.94
CA GLY A 28 -12.96 -0.32 9.34
C GLY A 28 -12.81 0.92 10.22
N VAL A 29 -12.30 0.73 11.43
CA VAL A 29 -12.13 1.83 12.42
C VAL A 29 -11.13 2.88 11.94
N ASN A 30 -10.16 2.46 11.13
CA ASN A 30 -9.07 3.28 10.62
C ASN A 30 -9.35 3.76 9.18
N ALA A 31 -10.62 3.83 8.76
CA ALA A 31 -10.94 4.26 7.39
C ALA A 31 -10.45 5.69 7.15
N GLY A 32 -9.70 5.89 6.07
CA GLY A 32 -9.06 7.16 5.72
C GLY A 32 -7.62 7.31 6.22
N ASP A 33 -7.14 6.44 7.11
CA ASP A 33 -5.74 6.48 7.54
C ASP A 33 -4.81 6.23 6.35
N ILE A 34 -3.76 7.06 6.26
CA ILE A 34 -2.78 7.04 5.17
C ILE A 34 -1.37 6.74 5.65
N GLY A 35 -0.55 6.17 4.76
CA GLY A 35 0.86 5.90 5.00
C GLY A 35 1.67 5.81 3.71
N ILE A 36 2.99 5.89 3.80
CA ILE A 36 3.90 5.67 2.65
C ILE A 36 4.78 4.46 2.94
N LEU A 37 4.79 3.49 2.02
CA LEU A 37 5.67 2.34 2.11
C LEU A 37 7.15 2.74 2.05
N LYS A 38 7.94 2.26 3.03
CA LYS A 38 9.41 2.47 3.07
C LYS A 38 10.21 1.34 2.41
N PHE A 39 9.55 0.22 2.13
CA PHE A 39 10.06 -0.95 1.45
C PHE A 39 8.94 -1.58 0.62
N GLU A 40 9.28 -2.51 -0.25
CA GLU A 40 8.30 -3.22 -1.07
C GLU A 40 7.45 -4.18 -0.22
N ALA A 41 6.13 -4.12 -0.37
CA ALA A 41 5.22 -4.91 0.45
C ALA A 41 3.92 -5.23 -0.30
N THR A 42 3.16 -6.18 0.21
CA THR A 42 1.80 -6.50 -0.28
C THR A 42 0.78 -6.03 0.75
N THR A 43 -0.44 -5.73 0.32
CA THR A 43 -1.55 -5.43 1.22
C THR A 43 -2.71 -6.41 1.06
N ASN A 44 -3.58 -6.46 2.06
CA ASN A 44 -4.89 -7.08 1.93
C ASN A 44 -5.85 -6.18 1.12
N GLN A 45 -7.10 -6.64 0.95
CA GLN A 45 -8.14 -5.93 0.21
C GLN A 45 -8.73 -4.73 0.95
N ALA A 46 -8.33 -4.48 2.20
CA ALA A 46 -8.79 -3.32 2.97
C ALA A 46 -7.97 -2.05 2.69
N CYS A 47 -6.86 -2.17 1.98
CA CYS A 47 -5.99 -1.05 1.65
C CYS A 47 -6.05 -0.73 0.15
N CYS A 48 -6.14 0.56 -0.17
CA CYS A 48 -5.90 1.08 -1.50
C CYS A 48 -4.43 1.49 -1.61
N GLY A 49 -3.71 0.94 -2.59
CA GLY A 49 -2.35 1.34 -2.92
C GLY A 49 -2.31 2.26 -4.14
N MET A 50 -1.81 3.48 -3.96
CA MET A 50 -1.67 4.50 -4.99
C MET A 50 -0.19 4.66 -5.38
N ILE A 51 0.16 4.15 -6.56
CA ILE A 51 1.52 4.18 -7.09
C ILE A 51 1.72 5.49 -7.86
N CYS A 52 2.62 6.33 -7.38
CA CYS A 52 2.97 7.60 -8.02
C CYS A 52 4.21 7.46 -8.93
N LYS A 53 4.41 8.42 -9.85
CA LYS A 53 5.53 8.38 -10.80
C LYS A 53 6.90 8.60 -10.13
N ASN A 54 6.92 9.30 -9.00
CA ASN A 54 8.13 9.60 -8.25
C ASN A 54 7.81 9.91 -6.77
N PRO A 55 8.82 9.93 -5.89
CA PRO A 55 8.62 10.17 -4.46
C PRO A 55 8.04 11.55 -4.13
N MET A 56 8.32 12.58 -4.94
CA MET A 56 7.74 13.90 -4.74
C MET A 56 6.23 13.90 -4.94
N GLN A 57 5.73 13.20 -5.96
CA GLN A 57 4.30 13.04 -6.18
C GLN A 57 3.64 12.21 -5.08
N ALA A 58 4.31 11.15 -4.61
CA ALA A 58 3.84 10.36 -3.48
C ALA A 58 3.74 11.20 -2.20
N ALA A 59 4.78 11.99 -1.89
CA ALA A 59 4.77 12.90 -0.74
C ALA A 59 3.68 13.96 -0.88
N PHE A 60 3.54 14.58 -2.06
CA PHE A 60 2.46 15.53 -2.32
C PHE A 60 1.09 14.91 -2.08
N LEU A 61 0.84 13.71 -2.64
CA LEU A 61 -0.42 12.99 -2.46
C LEU A 61 -0.67 12.67 -0.98
N TYR A 62 0.34 12.20 -0.26
CA TYR A 62 0.24 11.92 1.17
C TYR A 62 -0.07 13.16 2.03
N TYR A 63 0.53 14.32 1.74
CA TYR A 63 0.23 15.53 2.49
C TYR A 63 -1.08 16.21 2.08
N HIS A 64 -1.63 15.86 0.92
CA HIS A 64 -2.87 16.39 0.41
C HIS A 64 -4.10 15.63 0.91
N LEU A 65 -3.98 14.31 1.03
CA LEU A 65 -5.00 13.42 1.61
C LEU A 65 -5.01 13.52 3.14
#